data_AF-A0AAQ3JJQ0-F1
#
_entry.id   AF-A0AAQ3JJQ0-F1
#
_cell.length_a   1.000
_cell.length_b   1.000
_cell.length_c   1.000
_cell.angle_alpha   90.00
_cell.angle_beta   90.00
_cell.angle_gamma   90.00
#
_symmetry.space_group_name_H-M   'P 1'
#
loop_
_entity.id
_entity.type
_entity.pdbx_description
1 polymer ?
#
loop_
_entity_poly.entity_id
_entity_poly.type
_entity_poly.pdbx_seq_one_letter_code
_entity_poly.pdbx_strand_id
1 'polypeptide(L)'
;MKNVKKMIQAGLKKFTVITILGVFLMTSLIPVSAATKVSKIKWSAYRKTMYVGNAQRFAVKITPAKASKAKLGWKTSNKKIVKVSAKGVVTPVKAGKATITCYVKSQKSKKVTCKVTVKKQKVTAITFAKASVAVQKGKKVSNPAIVTPTYAANKKVTYKSSSTSVATVSTSGVVTGKKVGTATITATAADGSKKKNSYKVTVVTPITKNSAKFIAHRGLSAEAPENTIKAYELAGGAGFWGAETDVRMTKDKKFILQHDLTFKRLCGVDKKPEDMTLSEIQKLTIKSGNNISKYKNVKSAITVATLEDYLTTCKKYNMVPVIEIKMEFVEYGNETTNDSRMQAVTKNNMEDLYALTNQIMGNKEYMFIAYDFETMVQMRKVLDDNATTSTNVKLQHVTNNPDQGMINYYKKRKIELDANCDKISLSDIKAFKDGGVNVGLWTVDDTERVADYIAQKVDYITTNTKFW
;
A
#
# COMPACT_ATOMS: atom_id res chain seq x y z
N MET A 1 -23.24 -25.15 40.01
CA MET A 1 -23.07 -25.70 41.38
C MET A 1 -23.40 -27.19 41.35
N LYS A 2 -22.63 -28.00 42.11
CA LYS A 2 -22.77 -29.45 42.36
C LYS A 2 -22.46 -30.40 41.19
N ASN A 3 -21.27 -31.01 41.22
CA ASN A 3 -21.14 -32.35 41.79
C ASN A 3 -19.66 -32.70 42.01
N VAL A 4 -19.35 -32.98 43.27
CA VAL A 4 -18.02 -33.11 43.86
C VAL A 4 -17.88 -34.51 44.48
N LYS A 5 -16.80 -35.21 44.10
CA LYS A 5 -15.93 -36.16 44.84
C LYS A 5 -16.44 -36.85 46.13
N LYS A 6 -16.19 -38.17 46.21
CA LYS A 6 -15.47 -38.99 47.24
C LYS A 6 -15.87 -40.47 47.05
N MET A 7 -15.09 -41.55 47.27
CA MET A 7 -14.34 -42.11 48.43
C MET A 7 -13.42 -43.24 47.88
N ILE A 8 -12.16 -43.52 48.25
CA ILE A 8 -11.46 -43.95 49.50
C ILE A 8 -11.78 -45.39 50.01
N GLN A 9 -10.79 -46.28 49.76
CA GLN A 9 -10.21 -47.41 50.54
C GLN A 9 -11.01 -48.31 51.52
N ALA A 10 -10.89 -49.62 51.28
CA ALA A 10 -10.65 -50.72 52.25
C ALA A 10 -10.04 -51.91 51.44
N GLY A 11 -9.12 -52.78 51.88
CA GLY A 11 -8.53 -53.12 53.17
C GLY A 11 -8.30 -54.64 53.22
N LEU A 12 -7.04 -55.09 53.22
CA LEU A 12 -6.49 -56.47 53.21
C LEU A 12 -7.12 -57.52 54.17
N LYS A 13 -7.14 -58.82 53.77
CA LYS A 13 -6.39 -59.94 54.43
C LYS A 13 -6.47 -61.32 53.69
N LYS A 14 -5.27 -61.79 53.29
CA LYS A 14 -4.64 -63.12 53.06
C LYS A 14 -5.38 -64.50 53.11
N PHE A 15 -4.91 -65.37 52.17
CA PHE A 15 -4.81 -66.86 52.09
C PHE A 15 -6.12 -67.68 51.89
N THR A 16 -6.31 -68.46 50.80
CA THR A 16 -5.75 -69.83 50.59
C THR A 16 -6.16 -70.38 49.19
N VAL A 17 -5.18 -70.82 48.37
CA VAL A 17 -5.11 -72.05 47.52
C VAL A 17 -6.12 -72.33 46.35
N ILE A 18 -5.53 -72.49 45.13
CA ILE A 18 -5.87 -73.38 43.96
C ILE A 18 -7.26 -73.15 43.31
N THR A 19 -7.42 -72.81 42.01
CA THR A 19 -7.20 -73.67 40.83
C THR A 19 -7.41 -72.86 39.53
N ILE A 20 -6.65 -73.25 38.51
CA ILE A 20 -6.69 -72.95 37.06
C ILE A 20 -8.06 -72.52 36.48
N LEU A 21 -8.08 -71.39 35.74
CA LEU A 21 -8.88 -71.25 34.51
C LEU A 21 -8.25 -70.20 33.58
N GLY A 22 -8.01 -70.59 32.32
CA GLY A 22 -7.16 -69.88 31.36
C GLY A 22 -7.65 -68.48 30.98
N VAL A 23 -6.74 -67.51 31.08
CA VAL A 23 -6.87 -66.23 30.36
C VAL A 23 -6.05 -66.35 29.08
N PHE A 24 -6.78 -66.61 27.99
CA PHE A 24 -6.32 -66.57 26.62
C PHE A 24 -5.75 -65.17 26.35
N LEU A 25 -4.43 -65.01 26.28
CA LEU A 25 -3.80 -63.80 25.77
C LEU A 25 -4.06 -63.77 24.26
N MET A 26 -5.20 -63.21 23.84
CA MET A 26 -5.46 -62.89 22.43
C MET A 26 -4.44 -61.84 22.00
N THR A 27 -3.28 -62.31 21.53
CA THR A 27 -2.45 -61.54 20.62
C THR A 27 -3.27 -61.37 19.36
N SER A 28 -4.01 -60.26 19.28
CA SER A 28 -4.57 -59.76 18.03
C SER A 28 -3.41 -59.60 17.05
N LEU A 29 -3.20 -60.62 16.22
CA LEU A 29 -2.43 -60.51 15.01
C LEU A 29 -3.18 -59.51 14.15
N ILE A 30 -2.82 -58.23 14.26
CA ILE A 30 -3.22 -57.25 13.25
C ILE A 30 -2.70 -57.86 11.94
N PRO A 31 -3.56 -58.26 10.99
CA PRO A 31 -3.07 -58.82 9.74
C PRO A 31 -2.23 -57.73 9.09
N VAL A 32 -0.91 -57.94 9.04
CA VAL A 32 -0.01 -57.11 8.24
C VAL A 32 -0.42 -57.37 6.80
N SER A 33 -1.32 -56.54 6.28
CA SER A 33 -1.75 -56.60 4.90
C SER A 33 -0.49 -56.54 4.03
N ALA A 34 -0.19 -57.64 3.34
CA ALA A 34 0.99 -57.74 2.52
C ALA A 34 1.00 -56.58 1.51
N ALA A 35 2.05 -55.76 1.55
CA ALA A 35 2.13 -54.58 0.71
C ALA A 35 1.92 -54.96 -0.77
N THR A 36 0.91 -54.36 -1.40
CA THR A 36 0.56 -54.67 -2.79
C THR A 36 1.78 -54.51 -3.70
N LYS A 37 2.17 -55.59 -4.40
CA LYS A 37 3.34 -55.58 -5.30
C LYS A 37 3.13 -54.57 -6.45
N VAL A 38 4.23 -53.94 -6.89
CA VAL A 38 4.20 -52.94 -7.96
C VAL A 38 4.40 -53.67 -9.28
N SER A 39 3.39 -53.65 -10.15
CA SER A 39 3.50 -54.26 -11.49
C SER A 39 4.22 -53.33 -12.46
N LYS A 40 3.92 -52.02 -12.42
CA LYS A 40 4.43 -51.04 -13.38
C LYS A 40 4.73 -49.68 -12.72
N ILE A 41 5.75 -49.01 -13.23
CA ILE A 41 6.08 -47.61 -12.95
C ILE A 41 6.24 -46.88 -14.29
N LYS A 42 5.63 -45.71 -14.43
CA LYS A 42 5.70 -44.85 -15.63
C LYS A 42 5.92 -43.41 -15.22
N TRP A 43 6.61 -42.61 -16.03
CA TRP A 43 6.62 -41.16 -15.83
C TRP A 43 5.20 -40.58 -16.01
N SER A 44 4.78 -39.72 -15.11
CA SER A 44 3.56 -38.90 -15.24
C SER A 44 3.87 -37.43 -15.48
N ALA A 45 5.02 -36.95 -15.01
CA ALA A 45 5.53 -35.61 -15.33
C ALA A 45 7.06 -35.64 -15.38
N TYR A 46 7.64 -35.21 -16.51
CA TYR A 46 9.09 -35.12 -16.68
C TYR A 46 9.46 -34.17 -17.83
N ARG A 47 10.76 -33.89 -17.99
CA ARG A 47 11.31 -33.12 -19.10
C ARG A 47 12.57 -33.80 -19.64
N LYS A 48 12.73 -33.80 -20.96
CA LYS A 48 13.96 -34.26 -21.63
C LYS A 48 15.00 -33.15 -21.76
N THR A 49 14.56 -31.89 -21.84
CA THR A 49 15.44 -30.71 -21.86
C THR A 49 15.19 -29.88 -20.62
N MET A 50 16.26 -29.45 -19.96
CA MET A 50 16.21 -28.60 -18.77
C MET A 50 17.22 -27.45 -18.89
N TYR A 51 17.07 -26.43 -18.07
CA TYR A 51 17.97 -25.28 -18.05
C TYR A 51 18.63 -25.15 -16.69
N VAL A 52 19.92 -24.80 -16.68
CA VAL A 52 20.70 -24.59 -15.44
C VAL A 52 19.93 -23.71 -14.47
N GLY A 53 19.84 -24.12 -13.20
CA GLY A 53 19.13 -23.39 -12.15
C GLY A 53 17.59 -23.53 -12.15
N ASN A 54 16.97 -24.01 -13.24
CA ASN A 54 15.53 -24.23 -13.31
C ASN A 54 15.15 -25.63 -12.81
N ALA A 55 14.99 -25.76 -11.49
CA ALA A 55 14.58 -27.01 -10.88
C ALA A 55 13.12 -27.36 -11.24
N GLN A 56 12.86 -28.65 -11.49
CA GLN A 56 11.53 -29.16 -11.84
C GLN A 56 11.25 -30.44 -11.09
N ARG A 57 10.00 -30.67 -10.70
CA ARG A 57 9.59 -31.92 -10.08
C ARG A 57 9.28 -32.97 -11.15
N PHE A 58 9.94 -34.11 -11.08
CA PHE A 58 9.57 -35.29 -11.87
C PHE A 58 8.65 -36.17 -11.03
N ALA A 59 7.62 -36.72 -11.67
CA ALA A 59 6.62 -37.56 -11.04
C ALA A 59 6.39 -38.85 -11.82
N VAL A 60 6.03 -39.91 -11.11
CA VAL A 60 5.73 -41.22 -11.67
C VAL A 60 4.34 -41.68 -11.24
N LYS A 61 3.68 -42.47 -12.10
CA LYS A 61 2.45 -43.21 -11.80
C LYS A 61 2.82 -44.68 -11.55
N ILE A 62 2.31 -45.24 -10.45
CA ILE A 62 2.53 -46.63 -10.03
C ILE A 62 1.25 -47.44 -10.28
N THR A 63 1.41 -48.65 -10.80
CA THR A 63 0.32 -49.62 -11.03
C THR A 63 0.62 -50.90 -10.25
N PRO A 64 -0.39 -51.51 -9.58
CA PRO A 64 -1.78 -51.05 -9.43
C PRO A 64 -1.90 -49.83 -8.50
N ALA A 65 -3.03 -49.10 -8.55
CA ALA A 65 -3.23 -47.87 -7.76
C ALA A 65 -3.12 -48.10 -6.24
N LYS A 66 -3.51 -49.30 -5.76
CA LYS A 66 -3.34 -49.72 -4.35
C LYS A 66 -1.87 -49.71 -3.90
N ALA A 67 -0.91 -49.83 -4.83
CA ALA A 67 0.53 -49.75 -4.55
C ALA A 67 1.12 -48.31 -4.67
N SER A 68 0.29 -47.28 -4.86
CA SER A 68 0.73 -45.88 -5.08
C SER A 68 1.55 -45.27 -3.94
N LYS A 69 1.43 -45.79 -2.71
CA LYS A 69 2.19 -45.36 -1.52
C LYS A 69 3.61 -45.94 -1.45
N ALA A 70 4.04 -46.72 -2.46
CA ALA A 70 5.35 -47.33 -2.46
C ALA A 70 6.48 -46.28 -2.35
N LYS A 71 7.44 -46.52 -1.45
CA LYS A 71 8.57 -45.62 -1.22
C LYS A 71 9.48 -45.59 -2.46
N LEU A 72 9.69 -44.42 -3.04
CA LEU A 72 10.53 -44.22 -4.22
C LEU A 72 11.97 -43.89 -3.85
N GLY A 73 12.90 -44.39 -4.67
CA GLY A 73 14.30 -44.01 -4.68
C GLY A 73 14.64 -43.26 -5.98
N TRP A 74 15.51 -42.27 -5.88
CA TRP A 74 15.94 -41.44 -6.99
C TRP A 74 17.46 -41.43 -7.08
N LYS A 75 18.00 -41.56 -8.30
CA LYS A 75 19.43 -41.40 -8.56
C LYS A 75 19.68 -40.70 -9.88
N THR A 76 20.85 -40.10 -10.01
CA THR A 76 21.35 -39.44 -11.22
C THR A 76 22.66 -40.09 -11.64
N SER A 77 22.90 -40.24 -12.94
CA SER A 77 24.17 -40.75 -13.45
C SER A 77 25.32 -39.75 -13.27
N ASN A 78 25.03 -38.46 -13.12
CA ASN A 78 26.06 -37.44 -12.94
C ASN A 78 25.55 -36.25 -12.11
N LYS A 79 25.92 -36.20 -10.82
CA LYS A 79 25.54 -35.14 -9.88
C LYS A 79 26.13 -33.76 -10.22
N LYS A 80 27.21 -33.70 -11.03
CA LYS A 80 27.81 -32.44 -11.51
C LYS A 80 26.95 -31.79 -12.61
N ILE A 81 26.11 -32.57 -13.31
CA ILE A 81 25.22 -32.07 -14.38
C ILE A 81 23.80 -31.87 -13.83
N VAL A 82 23.25 -32.85 -13.11
CA VAL A 82 21.89 -32.78 -12.52
C VAL A 82 21.85 -33.47 -11.17
N LYS A 83 21.29 -32.81 -10.16
CA LYS A 83 20.96 -33.39 -8.85
C LYS A 83 19.48 -33.78 -8.81
N VAL A 84 19.12 -34.79 -8.02
CA VAL A 84 17.73 -35.16 -7.77
C VAL A 84 17.52 -35.42 -6.28
N SER A 85 16.48 -34.81 -5.70
CA SER A 85 16.12 -35.00 -4.30
C SER A 85 15.31 -36.28 -4.08
N ALA A 86 15.19 -36.71 -2.81
CA ALA A 86 14.34 -37.85 -2.46
C ALA A 86 12.85 -37.65 -2.82
N LYS A 87 12.40 -36.40 -2.98
CA LYS A 87 11.02 -36.04 -3.39
C LYS A 87 10.86 -35.93 -4.92
N GLY A 88 11.90 -36.26 -5.70
CA GLY A 88 11.88 -36.17 -7.16
C GLY A 88 12.07 -34.76 -7.73
N VAL A 89 12.60 -33.82 -6.93
CA VAL A 89 12.95 -32.48 -7.44
C VAL A 89 14.31 -32.57 -8.14
N VAL A 90 14.29 -32.40 -9.46
CA VAL A 90 15.45 -32.49 -10.36
C VAL A 90 16.01 -31.08 -10.55
N THR A 91 17.25 -30.86 -10.10
CA THR A 91 17.94 -29.56 -10.11
C THR A 91 19.09 -29.59 -11.13
N PRO A 92 18.98 -28.91 -12.27
CA PRO A 92 20.05 -28.81 -13.25
C PRO A 92 21.19 -27.91 -12.76
N VAL A 93 22.42 -28.43 -12.77
CA VAL A 93 23.61 -27.78 -12.20
C VAL A 93 24.52 -27.22 -13.29
N LYS A 94 24.79 -27.99 -14.34
CA LYS A 94 25.71 -27.62 -15.44
C LYS A 94 25.17 -28.15 -16.76
N ALA A 95 25.46 -27.44 -17.86
CA ALA A 95 25.13 -27.93 -19.20
C ALA A 95 25.79 -29.27 -19.49
N GLY A 96 25.06 -30.19 -20.13
CA GLY A 96 25.50 -31.55 -20.39
C GLY A 96 24.33 -32.54 -20.39
N LYS A 97 24.64 -33.85 -20.44
CA LYS A 97 23.62 -34.92 -20.42
C LYS A 97 23.78 -35.78 -19.17
N ALA A 98 22.66 -36.12 -18.53
CA ALA A 98 22.63 -37.06 -17.40
C ALA A 98 21.37 -37.94 -17.50
N THR A 99 21.36 -39.06 -16.80
CA THR A 99 20.18 -39.93 -16.72
C THR A 99 19.63 -39.89 -15.30
N ILE A 100 18.35 -39.52 -15.16
CA ILE A 100 17.60 -39.62 -13.91
C ILE A 100 16.89 -40.96 -13.87
N THR A 101 17.04 -41.68 -12.76
CA THR A 101 16.39 -42.96 -12.51
C THR A 101 15.51 -42.85 -11.28
N CYS A 102 14.22 -43.18 -11.44
CA CYS A 102 13.29 -43.40 -10.34
C CYS A 102 13.00 -44.89 -10.23
N TYR A 103 13.03 -45.44 -9.03
CA TYR A 103 12.79 -46.86 -8.77
C TYR A 103 12.01 -47.06 -7.48
N VAL A 104 11.32 -48.19 -7.35
CA VAL A 104 10.65 -48.56 -6.10
C VAL A 104 11.69 -49.13 -5.13
N LYS A 105 11.82 -48.58 -3.92
CA LYS A 105 12.88 -48.99 -2.96
C LYS A 105 12.81 -50.47 -2.60
N SER A 106 11.60 -51.02 -2.44
CA SER A 106 11.37 -52.44 -2.15
C SER A 106 11.48 -53.34 -3.38
N GLN A 107 11.46 -52.79 -4.60
CA GLN A 107 11.48 -53.54 -5.87
C GLN A 107 12.39 -52.80 -6.88
N LYS A 108 13.71 -52.83 -6.67
CA LYS A 108 14.68 -52.03 -7.44
C LYS A 108 14.65 -52.28 -8.96
N SER A 109 14.17 -53.45 -9.41
CA SER A 109 13.98 -53.77 -10.83
C SER A 109 12.84 -52.98 -11.48
N LYS A 110 11.83 -52.56 -10.70
CA LYS A 110 10.75 -51.67 -11.14
C LYS A 110 11.27 -50.23 -11.13
N LYS A 111 11.77 -49.80 -12.29
CA LYS A 111 12.40 -48.50 -12.49
C LYS A 111 11.99 -47.85 -13.81
N VAL A 112 12.06 -46.52 -13.85
CA VAL A 112 12.01 -45.71 -15.06
C VAL A 112 13.25 -44.83 -15.14
N THR A 113 13.70 -44.56 -16.35
CA THR A 113 14.84 -43.68 -16.62
C THR A 113 14.44 -42.54 -17.55
N CYS A 114 15.12 -41.41 -17.44
CA CYS A 114 14.98 -40.27 -18.34
C CYS A 114 16.36 -39.69 -18.62
N LYS A 115 16.78 -39.70 -19.89
CA LYS A 115 17.98 -38.99 -20.34
C LYS A 115 17.64 -37.51 -20.49
N VAL A 116 18.19 -36.70 -19.59
CA VAL A 116 18.01 -35.24 -19.58
C VAL A 116 19.19 -34.55 -20.24
N THR A 117 18.89 -33.54 -21.06
CA THR A 117 19.87 -32.61 -21.64
C THR A 117 19.71 -31.26 -20.96
N VAL A 118 20.74 -30.82 -20.26
CA VAL A 118 20.79 -29.51 -19.61
C VAL A 118 21.45 -28.51 -20.55
N LYS A 119 20.76 -27.39 -20.81
CA LYS A 119 21.23 -26.26 -21.61
C LYS A 119 21.39 -25.00 -20.76
N LYS A 120 22.12 -24.01 -21.27
CA LYS A 120 22.11 -22.65 -20.73
C LYS A 120 20.95 -21.89 -21.36
N GLN A 121 20.15 -21.22 -20.54
CA GLN A 121 19.09 -20.35 -21.03
C GLN A 121 19.63 -18.93 -21.21
N LYS A 122 19.33 -18.32 -22.36
CA LYS A 122 19.57 -16.90 -22.59
C LYS A 122 18.38 -16.06 -22.12
N VAL A 123 18.61 -14.79 -21.86
CA VAL A 123 17.59 -13.78 -21.61
C VAL A 123 16.61 -13.75 -22.78
N THR A 124 15.31 -13.77 -22.47
CA THR A 124 14.22 -13.71 -23.44
C THR A 124 13.51 -12.36 -23.43
N ALA A 125 13.50 -11.67 -22.28
CA ALA A 125 12.92 -10.34 -22.15
C ALA A 125 13.65 -9.51 -21.07
N ILE A 126 13.61 -8.19 -21.25
CA ILE A 126 13.94 -7.20 -20.24
C ILE A 126 12.70 -6.33 -20.02
N THR A 127 12.33 -6.12 -18.77
CA THR A 127 11.26 -5.20 -18.38
C THR A 127 11.75 -4.24 -17.31
N PHE A 128 10.93 -3.25 -16.98
CA PHE A 128 11.16 -2.32 -15.88
C PHE A 128 9.91 -2.26 -15.01
N ALA A 129 10.08 -1.89 -13.74
CA ALA A 129 8.94 -1.68 -12.86
C ALA A 129 8.10 -0.47 -13.32
N LYS A 130 8.75 0.56 -13.87
CA LYS A 130 8.11 1.80 -14.35
C LYS A 130 8.49 2.08 -15.80
N ALA A 131 7.50 2.45 -16.62
CA ALA A 131 7.68 2.85 -18.02
C ALA A 131 8.23 4.28 -18.17
N SER A 132 8.09 5.10 -17.13
CA SER A 132 8.70 6.41 -16.99
C SER A 132 9.12 6.68 -15.54
N VAL A 133 10.09 7.57 -15.35
CA VAL A 133 10.47 8.09 -14.04
C VAL A 133 10.75 9.59 -14.13
N ALA A 134 10.35 10.33 -13.10
CA ALA A 134 10.77 11.70 -12.89
C ALA A 134 11.89 11.76 -11.85
N VAL A 135 12.83 12.68 -12.02
CA VAL A 135 13.92 12.93 -11.07
C VAL A 135 14.26 14.41 -11.02
N GLN A 136 14.40 14.97 -9.82
CA GLN A 136 14.86 16.36 -9.69
C GLN A 136 16.34 16.47 -10.08
N LYS A 137 16.72 17.60 -10.70
CA LYS A 137 18.11 17.90 -11.03
C LYS A 137 19.03 17.72 -9.80
N GLY A 138 20.10 16.95 -9.96
CA GLY A 138 21.06 16.62 -8.90
C GLY A 138 20.65 15.43 -8.02
N LYS A 139 19.40 14.96 -8.09
CA LYS A 139 18.92 13.79 -7.34
C LYS A 139 19.04 12.51 -8.17
N LYS A 140 18.76 11.38 -7.51
CA LYS A 140 18.86 10.03 -8.08
C LYS A 140 17.53 9.28 -7.94
N VAL A 141 17.24 8.40 -8.89
CA VAL A 141 16.10 7.48 -8.86
C VAL A 141 16.52 6.11 -9.37
N SER A 142 16.00 5.04 -8.77
CA SER A 142 16.31 3.66 -9.18
C SER A 142 15.17 3.07 -10.01
N ASN A 143 15.49 2.51 -11.18
CA ASN A 143 14.56 1.72 -11.99
C ASN A 143 15.35 0.63 -12.73
N PRO A 144 15.81 -0.41 -12.00
CA PRO A 144 16.64 -1.46 -12.56
C PRO A 144 15.86 -2.36 -13.51
N ALA A 145 16.57 -2.89 -14.50
CA ALA A 145 16.07 -3.87 -15.45
C ALA A 145 15.72 -5.20 -14.76
N ILE A 146 14.56 -5.74 -15.08
CA ILE A 146 14.08 -7.06 -14.66
C ILE A 146 14.32 -8.03 -15.82
N VAL A 147 15.13 -9.06 -15.58
CA VAL A 147 15.53 -10.03 -16.61
C VAL A 147 14.68 -11.30 -16.52
N THR A 148 14.09 -11.67 -17.65
CA THR A 148 13.33 -12.92 -17.79
C THR A 148 14.04 -13.87 -18.76
N PRO A 149 14.14 -15.17 -18.44
CA PRO A 149 13.74 -15.80 -17.18
C PRO A 149 14.75 -15.58 -16.06
N THR A 150 14.31 -15.74 -14.80
CA THR A 150 15.15 -15.59 -13.58
C THR A 150 16.30 -16.59 -13.49
N TYR A 151 16.24 -17.67 -14.27
CA TYR A 151 17.26 -18.71 -14.40
C TYR A 151 18.11 -18.57 -15.68
N ALA A 152 18.09 -17.42 -16.36
CA ALA A 152 19.05 -17.14 -17.44
C ALA A 152 20.48 -17.30 -16.92
N ALA A 153 21.34 -17.92 -17.73
CA ALA A 153 22.70 -18.28 -17.33
C ALA A 153 23.60 -17.06 -17.12
N ASN A 154 23.35 -15.98 -17.86
CA ASN A 154 23.95 -14.67 -17.65
C ASN A 154 22.82 -13.63 -17.60
N LYS A 155 22.66 -12.98 -16.44
CA LYS A 155 21.63 -11.97 -16.18
C LYS A 155 22.16 -10.54 -16.22
N LYS A 156 23.43 -10.35 -16.59
CA LYS A 156 24.03 -9.02 -16.66
C LYS A 156 23.36 -8.20 -17.76
N VAL A 157 23.13 -6.93 -17.47
CA VAL A 157 22.65 -5.93 -18.41
C VAL A 157 23.62 -4.77 -18.48
N THR A 158 23.66 -4.12 -19.64
CA THR A 158 24.38 -2.86 -19.85
C THR A 158 23.35 -1.76 -20.03
N TYR A 159 23.61 -0.57 -19.49
CA TYR A 159 22.70 0.57 -19.60
C TYR A 159 23.31 1.66 -20.49
N LYS A 160 22.45 2.35 -21.24
CA LYS A 160 22.81 3.53 -22.05
C LYS A 160 21.75 4.61 -21.86
N SER A 161 22.21 5.86 -21.71
CA SER A 161 21.36 7.04 -21.82
C SER A 161 21.42 7.59 -23.25
N SER A 162 20.29 8.04 -23.77
CA SER A 162 20.22 8.79 -25.04
C SER A 162 20.78 10.21 -24.91
N SER A 163 20.81 10.79 -23.70
CA SER A 163 21.40 12.10 -23.44
C SER A 163 22.06 12.14 -22.07
N THR A 164 23.39 11.96 -22.02
CA THR A 164 24.18 11.96 -20.79
C THR A 164 24.35 13.35 -20.17
N SER A 165 24.03 14.42 -20.90
CA SER A 165 23.95 15.79 -20.38
C SER A 165 22.65 16.04 -19.61
N VAL A 166 21.57 15.34 -19.95
CA VAL A 166 20.28 15.36 -19.24
C VAL A 166 20.27 14.36 -18.09
N ALA A 167 20.55 13.08 -18.34
CA ALA A 167 20.54 12.04 -17.32
C ALA A 167 21.60 10.96 -17.56
N THR A 168 22.25 10.50 -16.50
CA THR A 168 23.16 9.34 -16.54
C THR A 168 22.60 8.17 -15.75
N VAL A 169 23.02 6.95 -16.06
CA VAL A 169 22.56 5.72 -15.40
C VAL A 169 23.75 4.86 -15.01
N SER A 170 23.74 4.33 -13.78
CA SER A 170 24.77 3.42 -13.27
C SER A 170 24.60 2.01 -13.83
N THR A 171 25.61 1.15 -13.59
CA THR A 171 25.54 -0.29 -13.90
C THR A 171 24.46 -1.04 -13.10
N SER A 172 24.01 -0.48 -11.98
CA SER A 172 22.92 -1.02 -11.15
C SER A 172 21.53 -0.49 -11.52
N GLY A 173 21.41 0.38 -12.53
CA GLY A 173 20.13 0.96 -12.94
C GLY A 173 19.68 2.17 -12.10
N VAL A 174 20.62 2.85 -11.44
CA VAL A 174 20.37 4.11 -10.72
C VAL A 174 20.61 5.28 -11.66
N VAL A 175 19.56 6.06 -11.92
CA VAL A 175 19.58 7.25 -12.76
C VAL A 175 19.94 8.48 -11.92
N THR A 176 20.77 9.37 -12.44
CA THR A 176 21.10 10.68 -11.87
C THR A 176 20.66 11.77 -12.83
N GLY A 177 19.81 12.70 -12.38
CA GLY A 177 19.38 13.86 -13.17
C GLY A 177 20.44 14.96 -13.19
N LYS A 178 20.81 15.48 -14.35
CA LYS A 178 21.88 16.48 -14.53
C LYS A 178 21.38 17.83 -15.04
N LYS A 179 20.52 17.81 -16.06
CA LYS A 179 19.92 19.01 -16.67
C LYS A 179 18.44 18.77 -16.88
N VAL A 180 17.61 19.79 -16.64
CA VAL A 180 16.17 19.73 -16.91
C VAL A 180 15.93 19.37 -18.37
N GLY A 181 15.00 18.45 -18.62
CA GLY A 181 14.71 17.89 -19.93
C GLY A 181 14.43 16.39 -19.87
N THR A 182 14.37 15.75 -21.03
CA THR A 182 14.05 14.32 -21.13
C THR A 182 15.21 13.50 -21.68
N ALA A 183 15.31 12.26 -21.23
CA ALA A 183 16.22 11.27 -21.77
C ALA A 183 15.58 9.88 -21.73
N THR A 184 15.87 9.03 -22.70
CA THR A 184 15.55 7.60 -22.67
C THR A 184 16.71 6.79 -22.11
N ILE A 185 16.44 5.91 -21.15
CA ILE A 185 17.38 4.91 -20.65
C ILE A 185 17.08 3.56 -21.29
N THR A 186 18.09 2.89 -21.85
CA THR A 186 17.97 1.57 -22.47
C THR A 186 18.84 0.57 -21.72
N ALA A 187 18.28 -0.59 -21.36
CA ALA A 187 19.04 -1.73 -20.86
C ALA A 187 19.15 -2.81 -21.94
N THR A 188 20.33 -3.39 -22.13
CA THR A 188 20.60 -4.46 -23.11
C THR A 188 21.25 -5.66 -22.42
N ALA A 189 20.74 -6.86 -22.70
CA ALA A 189 21.25 -8.12 -22.16
C ALA A 189 22.68 -8.39 -22.67
N ALA A 190 23.60 -8.69 -21.74
CA ALA A 190 25.01 -8.94 -22.03
C ALA A 190 25.32 -10.41 -22.38
N ASP A 191 24.31 -11.27 -22.53
CA ASP A 191 24.45 -12.70 -22.81
C ASP A 191 24.42 -13.04 -24.32
N GLY A 192 24.45 -12.01 -25.16
CA GLY A 192 24.37 -12.13 -26.61
C GLY A 192 22.98 -12.49 -27.13
N SER A 193 21.92 -12.43 -26.31
CA SER A 193 20.52 -12.50 -26.79
C SER A 193 20.08 -11.23 -27.51
N LYS A 194 20.81 -10.12 -27.31
CA LYS A 194 20.49 -8.76 -27.79
C LYS A 194 19.12 -8.25 -27.35
N LYS A 195 18.49 -8.88 -26.35
CA LYS A 195 17.24 -8.40 -25.77
C LYS A 195 17.48 -7.07 -25.08
N LYS A 196 16.61 -6.11 -25.33
CA LYS A 196 16.69 -4.75 -24.79
C LYS A 196 15.29 -4.21 -24.52
N ASN A 197 15.22 -3.23 -23.62
CA ASN A 197 14.03 -2.44 -23.38
C ASN A 197 14.44 -1.05 -22.87
N SER A 198 13.53 -0.09 -22.86
CA SER A 198 13.79 1.29 -22.46
C SER A 198 12.65 1.93 -21.67
N TYR A 199 12.95 3.01 -20.97
CA TYR A 199 11.96 3.86 -20.28
C TYR A 199 12.33 5.36 -20.39
N LYS A 200 11.32 6.23 -20.28
CA LYS A 200 11.50 7.69 -20.29
C LYS A 200 11.98 8.17 -18.92
N VAL A 201 12.96 9.06 -18.89
CA VAL A 201 13.38 9.84 -17.72
C VAL A 201 13.05 11.30 -17.99
N THR A 202 12.29 11.92 -17.09
CA THR A 202 12.08 13.37 -17.07
C THR A 202 12.90 13.96 -15.92
N VAL A 203 13.82 14.85 -16.22
CA VAL A 203 14.58 15.60 -15.21
C VAL A 203 13.88 16.94 -15.00
N VAL A 204 13.44 17.20 -13.78
CA VAL A 204 12.72 18.42 -13.41
C VAL A 204 13.57 19.36 -12.57
N THR A 205 13.13 20.61 -12.46
CA THR A 205 13.73 21.61 -11.56
C THR A 205 13.69 21.10 -10.10
N PRO A 206 14.71 21.38 -9.27
CA PRO A 206 14.67 21.04 -7.85
C PRO A 206 13.42 21.60 -7.17
N ILE A 207 12.70 20.75 -6.46
CA ILE A 207 11.54 21.13 -5.68
C ILE A 207 12.03 21.34 -4.25
N THR A 208 11.77 22.53 -3.72
CA THR A 208 12.10 22.90 -2.34
C THR A 208 10.82 23.12 -1.55
N LYS A 209 10.89 23.11 -0.23
CA LYS A 209 9.73 23.40 0.64
C LYS A 209 9.08 24.75 0.37
N ASN A 210 9.81 25.71 -0.22
CA ASN A 210 9.32 27.06 -0.52
C ASN A 210 8.89 27.22 -1.99
N SER A 211 8.90 26.15 -2.79
CA SER A 211 8.54 26.22 -4.21
C SER A 211 7.02 26.40 -4.43
N ALA A 212 6.19 26.06 -3.44
CA ALA A 212 4.75 26.30 -3.37
C ALA A 212 4.32 26.21 -1.89
N LYS A 213 3.05 26.54 -1.58
CA LYS A 213 2.47 26.18 -0.27
C LYS A 213 2.08 24.70 -0.29
N PHE A 214 2.99 23.84 0.15
CA PHE A 214 2.71 22.40 0.25
C PHE A 214 1.85 22.09 1.47
N ILE A 215 0.74 21.39 1.23
CA ILE A 215 -0.21 20.94 2.25
C ILE A 215 -0.10 19.41 2.38
N ALA A 216 0.15 18.92 3.58
CA ALA A 216 0.22 17.48 3.86
C ALA A 216 -1.21 16.90 3.95
N HIS A 217 -1.62 16.11 2.96
CA HIS A 217 -2.96 15.55 2.83
C HIS A 217 -3.27 14.52 3.92
N ARG A 218 -4.15 14.88 4.86
CA ARG A 218 -4.48 14.13 6.08
C ARG A 218 -3.26 13.89 6.97
N GLY A 219 -2.35 14.86 6.99
CA GLY A 219 -0.98 14.73 7.51
C GLY A 219 -0.01 14.13 6.49
N LEU A 220 1.18 13.68 6.91
CA LEU A 220 2.11 12.99 6.00
C LEU A 220 1.66 11.54 5.80
N SER A 221 0.52 11.36 5.13
CA SER A 221 -0.23 10.10 5.07
C SER A 221 0.47 9.01 4.26
N ALA A 222 1.47 9.31 3.44
CA ALA A 222 2.33 8.27 2.87
C ALA A 222 3.21 7.58 3.93
N GLU A 223 3.47 8.25 5.06
CA GLU A 223 4.39 7.78 6.09
C GLU A 223 3.71 7.25 7.36
N ALA A 224 2.46 7.64 7.63
CA ALA A 224 1.67 7.17 8.78
C ALA A 224 0.18 7.07 8.43
N PRO A 225 -0.65 6.41 9.27
CA PRO A 225 -2.09 6.38 9.05
C PRO A 225 -2.67 7.80 8.96
N GLU A 226 -3.51 8.04 7.96
CA GLU A 226 -4.15 9.34 7.70
C GLU A 226 -4.97 9.85 8.90
N ASN A 227 -5.11 11.18 9.01
CA ASN A 227 -5.91 11.83 10.07
C ASN A 227 -5.48 11.48 11.51
N THR A 228 -4.21 11.14 11.71
CA THR A 228 -3.65 10.87 13.03
C THR A 228 -2.66 11.95 13.44
N ILE A 229 -2.55 12.20 14.76
CA ILE A 229 -1.54 13.12 15.30
C ILE A 229 -0.14 12.74 14.85
N LYS A 230 0.16 11.44 14.70
CA LYS A 230 1.45 10.99 14.19
C LYS A 230 1.71 11.45 12.75
N ALA A 231 0.72 11.41 11.87
CA ALA A 231 0.88 11.90 10.50
C ALA A 231 1.14 13.42 10.47
N TYR A 232 0.48 14.19 11.35
CA TYR A 232 0.68 15.63 11.47
C TYR A 232 2.04 16.00 12.07
N GLU A 233 2.52 15.25 13.08
CA GLU A 233 3.88 15.42 13.61
C GLU A 233 4.94 15.19 12.54
N LEU A 234 4.75 14.17 11.68
CA LEU A 234 5.66 13.88 10.58
C LEU A 234 5.62 14.98 9.51
N ALA A 235 4.45 15.53 9.20
CA ALA A 235 4.32 16.67 8.29
C ALA A 235 5.04 17.92 8.83
N GLY A 236 4.81 18.25 10.11
CA GLY A 236 5.47 19.38 10.77
C GLY A 236 6.99 19.22 10.83
N GLY A 237 7.47 18.03 11.20
CA GLY A 237 8.91 17.72 11.19
C GLY A 237 9.54 17.72 9.80
N ALA A 238 8.76 17.44 8.76
CA ALA A 238 9.21 17.54 7.37
C ALA A 238 9.25 18.98 6.84
N GLY A 239 8.55 19.91 7.50
CA GLY A 239 8.51 21.34 7.16
C GLY A 239 7.48 21.69 6.09
N PHE A 240 6.33 21.03 6.08
CA PHE A 240 5.18 21.44 5.25
C PHE A 240 4.65 22.81 5.67
N TRP A 241 4.05 23.54 4.72
CA TRP A 241 3.42 24.84 5.00
C TRP A 241 2.12 24.66 5.79
N GLY A 242 1.30 23.69 5.38
CA GLY A 242 0.05 23.36 6.04
C GLY A 242 -0.19 21.85 6.10
N ALA A 243 -1.23 21.45 6.80
CA ALA A 243 -1.70 20.08 6.83
C ALA A 243 -3.22 20.07 6.65
N GLU A 244 -3.70 19.25 5.74
CA GLU A 244 -5.13 19.07 5.52
C GLU A 244 -5.67 17.99 6.47
N THR A 245 -6.94 18.13 6.88
CA THR A 245 -7.67 17.15 7.69
C THR A 245 -9.14 17.10 7.30
N ASP A 246 -9.76 15.93 7.47
CA ASP A 246 -11.19 15.74 7.26
C ASP A 246 -11.97 15.83 8.58
N VAL A 247 -12.86 16.80 8.76
CA VAL A 247 -13.63 16.96 10.01
C VAL A 247 -15.05 16.39 9.88
N ARG A 248 -15.44 15.61 10.89
CA ARG A 248 -16.81 15.15 11.14
C ARG A 248 -17.20 15.41 12.60
N MET A 249 -18.49 15.34 12.89
CA MET A 249 -19.05 15.60 14.21
C MET A 249 -19.62 14.34 14.85
N THR A 250 -19.39 14.18 16.15
CA THR A 250 -19.87 13.04 16.95
C THR A 250 -21.32 13.23 17.40
N LYS A 251 -21.92 12.17 17.98
CA LYS A 251 -23.26 12.21 18.57
C LYS A 251 -23.42 13.33 19.61
N ASP A 252 -22.39 13.52 20.44
CA ASP A 252 -22.28 14.53 21.49
C ASP A 252 -21.66 15.86 21.00
N LYS A 253 -21.73 16.11 19.68
CA LYS A 253 -21.39 17.38 19.03
C LYS A 253 -19.93 17.82 19.25
N LYS A 254 -19.01 16.86 19.28
CA LYS A 254 -17.55 17.10 19.27
C LYS A 254 -16.99 16.87 17.87
N PHE A 255 -15.89 17.54 17.55
CA PHE A 255 -15.23 17.41 16.24
C PHE A 255 -14.08 16.41 16.28
N ILE A 256 -14.11 15.45 15.36
CA ILE A 256 -13.09 14.41 15.17
C ILE A 256 -12.59 14.42 13.74
N LEU A 257 -11.43 13.79 13.54
CA LEU A 257 -10.80 13.69 12.23
C LEU A 257 -11.14 12.35 11.58
N GLN A 258 -11.91 12.37 10.49
CA GLN A 258 -12.27 11.18 9.74
C GLN A 258 -12.77 11.49 8.33
N HIS A 259 -12.09 10.91 7.35
CA HIS A 259 -12.50 10.98 5.95
C HIS A 259 -13.81 10.22 5.66
N ASP A 260 -13.85 8.94 6.03
CA ASP A 260 -14.90 8.01 5.61
C ASP A 260 -16.21 8.20 6.39
N LEU A 261 -17.32 7.72 5.82
CA LEU A 261 -18.62 7.74 6.51
C LEU A 261 -18.64 6.87 7.77
N THR A 262 -17.90 5.75 7.79
CA THR A 262 -17.83 4.84 8.95
C THR A 262 -16.40 4.52 9.34
N PHE A 263 -16.20 4.08 10.58
CA PHE A 263 -14.89 3.62 11.08
C PHE A 263 -14.45 2.26 10.50
N LYS A 264 -15.14 1.71 9.49
CA LYS A 264 -14.94 0.33 9.01
C LYS A 264 -13.56 0.13 8.41
N ARG A 265 -13.11 1.03 7.54
CA ARG A 265 -11.82 0.90 6.84
C ARG A 265 -10.66 0.95 7.83
N LEU A 266 -10.65 1.96 8.71
CA LEU A 266 -9.51 2.21 9.61
C LEU A 266 -9.57 1.39 10.90
N CYS A 267 -10.74 1.24 11.52
CA CYS A 267 -10.88 0.60 12.85
C CYS A 267 -11.55 -0.78 12.80
N GLY A 268 -12.19 -1.14 11.68
CA GLY A 268 -13.00 -2.36 11.55
C GLY A 268 -14.37 -2.27 12.21
N VAL A 269 -14.87 -1.05 12.46
CA VAL A 269 -16.17 -0.81 13.12
C VAL A 269 -17.11 -0.09 12.17
N ASP A 270 -18.22 -0.74 11.80
CA ASP A 270 -19.19 -0.19 10.85
C ASP A 270 -20.22 0.71 11.53
N LYS A 271 -19.74 1.82 12.12
CA LYS A 271 -20.56 2.86 12.75
C LYS A 271 -20.13 4.23 12.24
N LYS A 272 -21.08 5.16 12.16
CA LYS A 272 -20.80 6.56 11.79
C LYS A 272 -20.39 7.38 13.02
N PRO A 273 -19.66 8.49 12.84
CA PRO A 273 -19.34 9.41 13.95
C PRO A 273 -20.59 9.92 14.69
N GLU A 274 -21.66 10.26 13.99
CA GLU A 274 -22.92 10.77 14.56
C GLU A 274 -23.69 9.76 15.41
N ASP A 275 -23.34 8.48 15.33
CA ASP A 275 -23.95 7.40 16.13
C ASP A 275 -23.20 7.14 17.45
N MET A 276 -22.04 7.77 17.64
CA MET A 276 -21.12 7.49 18.75
C MET A 276 -20.71 8.78 19.48
N THR A 277 -20.58 8.71 20.80
CA THR A 277 -19.98 9.78 21.61
C THR A 277 -18.47 9.83 21.41
N LEU A 278 -17.84 10.97 21.71
CA LEU A 278 -16.38 11.10 21.66
C LEU A 278 -15.68 10.04 22.53
N SER A 279 -16.20 9.79 23.73
CA SER A 279 -15.65 8.78 24.66
C SER A 279 -15.68 7.36 24.10
N GLU A 280 -16.71 7.02 23.32
CA GLU A 280 -16.78 5.72 22.63
C GLU A 280 -15.81 5.65 21.45
N ILE A 281 -15.69 6.74 20.68
CA ILE A 281 -14.78 6.84 19.53
C ILE A 281 -13.32 6.75 19.98
N GLN A 282 -12.95 7.39 21.09
CA GLN A 282 -11.59 7.35 21.64
C GLN A 282 -11.16 5.96 22.13
N LYS A 283 -12.11 5.02 22.32
CA LYS A 283 -11.82 3.60 22.61
C LYS A 283 -11.55 2.76 21.35
N LEU A 284 -11.83 3.31 20.16
CA LEU A 284 -11.49 2.64 18.91
C LEU A 284 -9.97 2.62 18.70
N THR A 285 -9.52 1.64 17.93
CA THR A 285 -8.12 1.50 17.54
C THR A 285 -8.02 1.47 16.03
N ILE A 286 -7.22 2.35 15.45
CA ILE A 286 -6.86 2.33 14.04
C ILE A 286 -5.95 1.12 13.80
N LYS A 287 -6.36 0.25 12.89
CA LYS A 287 -5.74 -1.06 12.59
C LYS A 287 -5.21 -1.14 11.15
N SER A 288 -5.56 -0.19 10.29
CA SER A 288 -5.13 -0.12 8.90
C SER A 288 -4.57 1.27 8.56
N GLY A 289 -4.15 1.48 7.30
CA GLY A 289 -3.47 2.69 6.85
C GLY A 289 -1.97 2.49 6.62
N ASN A 290 -1.33 3.49 6.02
CA ASN A 290 0.08 3.40 5.65
C ASN A 290 0.97 3.22 6.88
N ASN A 291 1.92 2.30 6.77
CA ASN A 291 2.91 2.00 7.81
C ASN A 291 2.35 1.64 9.21
N ILE A 292 1.06 1.31 9.35
CA ILE A 292 0.44 0.99 10.66
C ILE A 292 1.19 -0.12 11.42
N SER A 293 1.83 -1.05 10.71
CA SER A 293 2.63 -2.12 11.32
C SER A 293 3.83 -1.60 12.13
N LYS A 294 4.36 -0.42 11.80
CA LYS A 294 5.43 0.27 12.53
C LYS A 294 4.91 0.99 13.78
N TYR A 295 3.60 1.27 13.85
CA TYR A 295 3.01 2.16 14.85
C TYR A 295 1.98 1.49 15.78
N LYS A 296 1.89 0.15 15.79
CA LYS A 296 0.88 -0.59 16.56
C LYS A 296 0.76 -0.23 18.04
N ASN A 297 1.83 0.30 18.64
CA ASN A 297 1.89 0.68 20.05
C ASN A 297 2.07 2.20 20.26
N VAL A 298 1.87 3.01 19.22
CA VAL A 298 2.07 4.48 19.26
C VAL A 298 0.69 5.14 19.31
N LYS A 299 0.28 5.63 20.50
CA LYS A 299 -1.06 6.22 20.71
C LYS A 299 -1.43 7.28 19.68
N SER A 300 -0.52 8.22 19.37
CA SER A 300 -0.74 9.29 18.40
C SER A 300 -1.00 8.79 16.96
N ALA A 301 -0.73 7.52 16.66
CA ALA A 301 -0.96 6.89 15.35
C ALA A 301 -2.14 5.90 15.34
N ILE A 302 -2.66 5.50 16.50
CA ILE A 302 -3.69 4.44 16.61
C ILE A 302 -5.01 4.92 17.23
N THR A 303 -5.07 6.16 17.70
CA THR A 303 -6.28 6.78 18.24
C THR A 303 -6.89 7.72 17.20
N VAL A 304 -8.22 7.73 17.09
CA VAL A 304 -8.95 8.72 16.28
C VAL A 304 -8.73 10.10 16.92
N ALA A 305 -8.13 11.02 16.16
CA ALA A 305 -7.77 12.34 16.66
C ALA A 305 -9.00 13.27 16.77
N THR A 306 -8.95 14.19 17.73
CA THR A 306 -9.89 15.31 17.80
C THR A 306 -9.39 16.48 16.95
N LEU A 307 -10.30 17.40 16.62
CA LEU A 307 -9.91 18.66 15.97
C LEU A 307 -8.96 19.48 16.86
N GLU A 308 -9.19 19.49 18.18
CA GLU A 308 -8.35 20.21 19.15
C GLU A 308 -6.90 19.70 19.18
N ASP A 309 -6.71 18.38 19.19
CA ASP A 309 -5.38 17.76 19.13
C ASP A 309 -4.62 18.16 17.86
N TYR A 310 -5.33 18.18 16.72
CA TYR A 310 -4.77 18.56 15.43
C TYR A 310 -4.41 20.05 15.36
N LEU A 311 -5.30 20.94 15.80
CA LEU A 311 -5.04 22.39 15.80
C LEU A 311 -3.85 22.72 16.72
N THR A 312 -3.80 22.08 17.90
CA THR A 312 -2.66 22.20 18.82
C THR A 312 -1.37 21.71 18.18
N THR A 313 -1.42 20.60 17.44
CA THR A 313 -0.27 20.07 16.70
C THR A 313 0.18 21.04 15.60
N CYS A 314 -0.76 21.59 14.81
CA CYS A 314 -0.44 22.59 13.79
C CYS A 314 0.21 23.83 14.40
N LYS A 315 -0.32 24.33 15.53
CA LYS A 315 0.24 25.47 16.24
C LYS A 315 1.68 25.20 16.72
N LYS A 316 1.94 24.01 17.26
CA LYS A 316 3.26 23.54 17.71
C LYS A 316 4.30 23.52 16.58
N TYR A 317 3.92 23.03 15.40
CA TYR A 317 4.83 22.94 14.25
C TYR A 317 4.77 24.16 13.32
N ASN A 318 4.00 25.18 13.68
CA ASN A 318 3.74 26.36 12.86
C ASN A 318 3.23 26.03 11.45
N MET A 319 2.38 25.01 11.35
CA MET A 319 1.64 24.67 10.11
C MET A 319 0.32 25.44 10.07
N VAL A 320 -0.11 25.79 8.86
CA VAL A 320 -1.47 26.31 8.59
C VAL A 320 -2.46 25.15 8.57
N PRO A 321 -3.50 25.16 9.43
CA PRO A 321 -4.56 24.17 9.36
C PRO A 321 -5.40 24.35 8.09
N VAL A 322 -5.63 23.26 7.36
CA VAL A 322 -6.54 23.20 6.22
C VAL A 322 -7.63 22.17 6.56
N ILE A 323 -8.85 22.64 6.78
CA ILE A 323 -9.90 21.87 7.44
C ILE A 323 -10.99 21.56 6.42
N GLU A 324 -11.03 20.34 5.91
CA GLU A 324 -12.14 19.88 5.07
C GLU A 324 -13.38 19.61 5.93
N ILE A 325 -14.47 20.30 5.60
CA ILE A 325 -15.77 20.07 6.20
C ILE A 325 -16.44 18.92 5.45
N LYS A 326 -16.36 17.69 5.99
CA LYS A 326 -17.07 16.49 5.46
C LYS A 326 -18.55 16.45 5.86
N MET A 327 -19.12 17.63 5.97
CA MET A 327 -20.46 17.89 6.47
C MET A 327 -21.15 18.81 5.47
N GLU A 328 -22.39 18.52 5.13
CA GLU A 328 -23.18 19.32 4.19
C GLU A 328 -24.17 20.17 4.96
N PHE A 329 -24.23 21.45 4.61
CA PHE A 329 -25.23 22.35 5.17
C PHE A 329 -26.63 21.92 4.71
N VAL A 330 -27.52 21.76 5.68
CA VAL A 330 -28.96 21.60 5.43
C VAL A 330 -29.69 22.79 6.02
N GLU A 331 -30.49 23.48 5.18
CA GLU A 331 -31.37 24.55 5.66
C GLU A 331 -32.49 23.96 6.54
N TYR A 332 -33.09 24.79 7.40
CA TYR A 332 -34.20 24.38 8.27
C TYR A 332 -35.33 23.73 7.47
N GLY A 333 -35.37 22.40 7.45
CA GLY A 333 -36.56 21.63 7.12
C GLY A 333 -36.78 21.22 5.66
N ASN A 334 -35.84 21.40 4.72
CA ASN A 334 -35.99 20.82 3.38
C ASN A 334 -34.73 20.06 2.90
N GLU A 335 -35.05 18.95 2.22
CA GLU A 335 -34.25 17.83 1.71
C GLU A 335 -32.73 17.97 1.70
N THR A 336 -32.08 16.99 2.33
CA THR A 336 -30.65 16.69 2.18
C THR A 336 -30.26 16.78 0.72
N THR A 337 -29.17 17.48 0.41
CA THR A 337 -28.37 17.17 -0.77
C THR A 337 -28.16 15.65 -0.73
N ASN A 338 -28.65 14.94 -1.74
CA ASN A 338 -28.72 13.47 -1.77
C ASN A 338 -27.32 12.78 -1.78
N ASP A 339 -26.26 13.43 -1.30
CA ASP A 339 -24.93 12.84 -1.18
C ASP A 339 -24.81 12.05 0.13
N SER A 340 -25.03 10.75 0.00
CA SER A 340 -24.86 9.76 1.08
C SER A 340 -23.51 9.79 1.82
N ARG A 341 -22.50 10.53 1.34
CA ARG A 341 -21.16 10.60 1.93
C ARG A 341 -21.01 11.69 3.00
N MET A 342 -21.91 12.68 3.04
CA MET A 342 -21.78 13.85 3.90
C MET A 342 -22.71 13.79 5.10
N GLN A 343 -22.25 14.38 6.20
CA GLN A 343 -23.03 14.51 7.43
C GLN A 343 -23.81 15.82 7.41
N ALA A 344 -25.12 15.78 7.60
CA ALA A 344 -25.94 16.99 7.67
C ALA A 344 -25.59 17.87 8.88
N VAL A 345 -25.36 19.17 8.66
CA VAL A 345 -25.06 20.16 9.70
C VAL A 345 -25.85 21.45 9.53
N THR A 346 -26.07 22.14 10.65
CA THR A 346 -26.75 23.44 10.70
C THR A 346 -25.74 24.60 10.74
N LYS A 347 -26.25 25.83 10.64
CA LYS A 347 -25.44 27.05 10.81
C LYS A 347 -24.71 27.06 12.16
N ASN A 348 -25.41 26.75 13.25
CA ASN A 348 -24.83 26.71 14.59
C ASN A 348 -23.65 25.74 14.68
N ASN A 349 -23.71 24.59 13.98
CA ASN A 349 -22.58 23.65 13.97
C ASN A 349 -21.35 24.22 13.24
N MET A 350 -21.55 25.04 12.20
CA MET A 350 -20.44 25.75 11.55
C MET A 350 -19.89 26.88 12.42
N GLU A 351 -20.74 27.58 13.16
CA GLU A 351 -20.34 28.57 14.15
C GLU A 351 -19.51 27.93 15.28
N ASP A 352 -19.92 26.77 15.79
CA ASP A 352 -19.16 26.00 16.79
C ASP A 352 -17.78 25.57 16.26
N LEU A 353 -17.72 25.10 15.00
CA LEU A 353 -16.47 24.73 14.34
C LEU A 353 -15.52 25.93 14.20
N TYR A 354 -16.06 27.07 13.74
CA TYR A 354 -15.30 28.32 13.64
C TYR A 354 -14.82 28.79 15.02
N ALA A 355 -15.70 28.82 16.02
CA ALA A 355 -15.39 29.29 17.37
C ALA A 355 -14.26 28.45 18.00
N LEU A 356 -14.34 27.12 17.93
CA LEU A 356 -13.28 26.23 18.42
C LEU A 356 -11.95 26.49 17.69
N THR A 357 -11.99 26.62 16.36
CA THR A 357 -10.79 26.86 15.55
C THR A 357 -10.15 28.20 15.89
N ASN A 358 -10.95 29.27 15.96
CA ASN A 358 -10.50 30.61 16.29
C ASN A 358 -9.97 30.70 17.73
N GLN A 359 -10.60 30.01 18.69
CA GLN A 359 -10.11 29.96 20.07
C GLN A 359 -8.69 29.40 20.16
N ILE A 360 -8.37 28.35 19.39
CA ILE A 360 -7.06 27.70 19.46
C ILE A 360 -6.02 28.43 18.59
N MET A 361 -6.40 28.84 17.39
CA MET A 361 -5.48 29.43 16.40
C MET A 361 -5.29 30.93 16.60
N GLY A 362 -6.29 31.65 17.13
CA GLY A 362 -6.30 33.10 17.24
C GLY A 362 -6.00 33.77 15.89
N ASN A 363 -5.03 34.69 15.88
CA ASN A 363 -4.65 35.45 14.68
C ASN A 363 -3.83 34.66 13.64
N LYS A 364 -3.50 33.38 13.89
CA LYS A 364 -2.77 32.56 12.91
C LYS A 364 -3.66 32.24 11.71
N GLU A 365 -3.05 32.08 10.53
CA GLU A 365 -3.77 31.66 9.33
C GLU A 365 -4.32 30.24 9.47
N TYR A 366 -5.55 30.03 9.00
CA TYR A 366 -6.19 28.72 8.80
C TYR A 366 -7.19 28.78 7.64
N MET A 367 -7.57 27.62 7.13
CA MET A 367 -8.38 27.49 5.93
C MET A 367 -9.50 26.47 6.16
N PHE A 368 -10.70 26.80 5.70
CA PHE A 368 -11.79 25.82 5.56
C PHE A 368 -11.96 25.48 4.08
N ILE A 369 -12.16 24.21 3.80
CA ILE A 369 -12.47 23.71 2.46
C ILE A 369 -13.70 22.80 2.52
N ALA A 370 -14.48 22.73 1.45
CA ALA A 370 -15.56 21.75 1.34
C ALA A 370 -15.86 21.44 -0.12
N TYR A 371 -16.41 20.25 -0.35
CA TYR A 371 -16.84 19.82 -1.68
C TYR A 371 -18.17 20.47 -2.10
N ASP A 372 -19.05 20.75 -1.13
CA ASP A 372 -20.29 21.47 -1.37
C ASP A 372 -20.03 22.98 -1.40
N PHE A 373 -20.38 23.62 -2.52
CA PHE A 373 -20.18 25.05 -2.70
C PHE A 373 -21.04 25.87 -1.72
N GLU A 374 -22.26 25.43 -1.44
CA GLU A 374 -23.15 26.17 -0.55
C GLU A 374 -22.62 26.19 0.88
N THR A 375 -22.03 25.08 1.36
CA THR A 375 -21.32 25.01 2.64
C THR A 375 -20.20 26.08 2.72
N MET A 376 -19.47 26.33 1.63
CA MET A 376 -18.49 27.43 1.58
C MET A 376 -19.12 28.82 1.59
N VAL A 377 -20.27 29.00 0.92
CA VAL A 377 -21.05 30.25 1.00
C VAL A 377 -21.55 30.51 2.42
N GLN A 378 -22.00 29.48 3.13
CA GLN A 378 -22.49 29.62 4.50
C GLN A 378 -21.35 29.85 5.49
N MET A 379 -20.21 29.17 5.34
CA MET A 379 -19.02 29.49 6.14
C MET A 379 -18.56 30.93 5.91
N ARG A 380 -18.66 31.46 4.68
CA ARG A 380 -18.40 32.89 4.42
C ARG A 380 -19.34 33.80 5.24
N LYS A 381 -20.64 33.48 5.30
CA LYS A 381 -21.61 34.22 6.14
C LYS A 381 -21.26 34.13 7.62
N VAL A 382 -20.91 32.95 8.14
CA VAL A 382 -20.46 32.77 9.53
C VAL A 382 -19.29 33.71 9.84
N LEU A 383 -18.30 33.77 8.94
CA LEU A 383 -17.15 34.65 9.13
C LEU A 383 -17.50 36.14 9.02
N ASP A 384 -18.45 36.52 8.16
CA ASP A 384 -18.91 37.92 8.02
C ASP A 384 -19.75 38.37 9.24
N ASP A 385 -20.64 37.52 9.73
CA ASP A 385 -21.51 37.78 10.89
C ASP A 385 -20.71 37.94 12.18
N ASN A 386 -19.58 37.23 12.29
CA ASN A 386 -18.71 37.31 13.46
C ASN A 386 -17.78 38.54 13.45
N ALA A 387 -17.99 39.50 12.54
CA ALA A 387 -17.37 40.82 12.47
C ALA A 387 -15.84 40.84 12.70
N THR A 388 -15.16 39.73 12.45
CA THR A 388 -13.71 39.75 12.39
C THR A 388 -13.35 40.20 10.97
N THR A 389 -12.75 41.37 10.86
CA THR A 389 -11.98 41.78 9.68
C THR A 389 -10.75 40.89 9.47
N SER A 390 -10.74 39.69 10.03
CA SER A 390 -9.59 38.83 10.16
C SER A 390 -9.25 38.24 8.79
N THR A 391 -8.27 38.85 8.15
CA THR A 391 -7.71 38.48 6.85
C THR A 391 -7.01 37.11 6.85
N ASN A 392 -6.96 36.43 8.00
CA ASN A 392 -6.24 35.18 8.24
C ASN A 392 -7.06 33.91 7.94
N VAL A 393 -8.37 34.00 7.68
CA VAL A 393 -9.19 32.83 7.32
C VAL A 393 -9.38 32.75 5.80
N LYS A 394 -9.01 31.61 5.22
CA LYS A 394 -9.20 31.30 3.79
C LYS A 394 -10.32 30.29 3.58
N LEU A 395 -11.00 30.37 2.44
CA LEU A 395 -12.03 29.42 2.03
C LEU A 395 -11.66 28.85 0.66
N GLN A 396 -11.75 27.53 0.46
CA GLN A 396 -11.61 26.93 -0.88
C GLN A 396 -12.76 25.97 -1.19
N HIS A 397 -13.25 26.04 -2.42
CA HIS A 397 -14.22 25.08 -2.93
C HIS A 397 -13.49 23.90 -3.59
N VAL A 398 -13.65 22.72 -3.00
CA VAL A 398 -13.05 21.46 -3.46
C VAL A 398 -13.90 20.88 -4.59
N THR A 399 -13.35 20.61 -5.76
CA THR A 399 -14.15 20.10 -6.89
C THR A 399 -13.42 19.15 -7.83
N ASN A 400 -14.15 18.14 -8.32
CA ASN A 400 -13.70 17.29 -9.44
C ASN A 400 -14.07 17.89 -10.82
N ASN A 401 -14.87 18.94 -10.87
CA ASN A 401 -15.36 19.57 -12.09
C ASN A 401 -15.09 21.08 -12.03
N PRO A 402 -13.82 21.50 -12.18
CA PRO A 402 -13.49 22.93 -12.19
C PRO A 402 -14.16 23.60 -13.40
N ASP A 403 -14.93 24.65 -13.14
CA ASP A 403 -15.66 25.41 -14.16
C ASP A 403 -15.23 26.87 -14.14
N GLN A 404 -14.72 27.37 -15.27
CA GLN A 404 -14.30 28.76 -15.42
C GLN A 404 -15.46 29.75 -15.20
N GLY A 405 -16.71 29.33 -15.42
CA GLY A 405 -17.91 30.12 -15.09
C GLY A 405 -18.00 30.52 -13.61
N MET A 406 -17.34 29.79 -12.72
CA MET A 406 -17.34 30.05 -11.28
C MET A 406 -16.39 31.18 -10.84
N ILE A 407 -15.50 31.66 -11.70
CA ILE A 407 -14.47 32.67 -11.36
C ILE A 407 -15.09 33.90 -10.68
N ASN A 408 -16.18 34.44 -11.25
CA ASN A 408 -16.84 35.62 -10.68
C ASN A 408 -17.53 35.32 -9.34
N TYR A 409 -18.09 34.11 -9.17
CA TYR A 409 -18.72 33.68 -7.92
C TYR A 409 -17.70 33.56 -6.80
N TYR A 410 -16.56 32.93 -7.08
CA TYR A 410 -15.42 32.79 -6.19
C TYR A 410 -14.87 34.15 -5.77
N LYS A 411 -14.56 35.01 -6.73
CA LYS A 411 -14.01 36.35 -6.47
C LYS A 411 -14.93 37.19 -5.59
N LYS A 412 -16.24 37.25 -5.91
CA LYS A 412 -17.22 38.04 -5.14
C LYS A 412 -17.35 37.58 -3.68
N ARG A 413 -17.12 36.30 -3.41
CA ARG A 413 -17.28 35.68 -2.08
C ARG A 413 -15.96 35.42 -1.36
N LYS A 414 -14.83 35.79 -1.95
CA LYS A 414 -13.48 35.50 -1.42
C LYS A 414 -13.28 34.01 -1.15
N ILE A 415 -13.77 33.18 -2.05
CA ILE A 415 -13.58 31.72 -2.07
C ILE A 415 -12.55 31.41 -3.17
N GLU A 416 -11.59 30.55 -2.88
CA GLU A 416 -10.56 30.10 -3.81
C GLU A 416 -10.95 28.73 -4.42
N LEU A 417 -10.24 28.30 -5.46
CA LEU A 417 -10.46 26.98 -6.08
C LEU A 417 -9.55 25.95 -5.45
N ASP A 418 -10.05 24.76 -5.13
CA ASP A 418 -9.24 23.58 -4.85
C ASP A 418 -9.64 22.39 -5.76
N ALA A 419 -8.91 22.21 -6.86
CA ALA A 419 -9.34 21.31 -7.93
C ALA A 419 -8.64 19.95 -7.86
N ASN A 420 -9.38 18.90 -8.23
CA ASN A 420 -8.75 17.61 -8.53
C ASN A 420 -7.77 17.80 -9.70
N CYS A 421 -6.51 17.52 -9.43
CA CYS A 421 -5.42 17.71 -10.39
C CYS A 421 -5.62 16.91 -11.69
N ASP A 422 -6.31 15.76 -11.65
CA ASP A 422 -6.60 14.90 -12.81
C ASP A 422 -7.71 15.45 -13.70
N LYS A 423 -8.41 16.50 -13.26
CA LYS A 423 -9.60 17.05 -13.90
C LYS A 423 -9.44 18.49 -14.35
N ILE A 424 -8.24 19.06 -14.20
CA ILE A 424 -7.96 20.45 -14.56
C ILE A 424 -6.79 20.51 -15.55
N SER A 425 -6.94 21.33 -16.60
CA SER A 425 -5.87 21.57 -17.57
C SER A 425 -4.96 22.73 -17.13
N LEU A 426 -3.75 22.81 -17.69
CA LEU A 426 -2.86 23.96 -17.45
C LEU A 426 -3.49 25.27 -17.94
N SER A 427 -4.29 25.23 -19.01
CA SER A 427 -5.05 26.40 -19.49
C SER A 427 -6.13 26.84 -18.52
N ASP A 428 -6.84 25.91 -17.88
CA ASP A 428 -7.85 26.25 -16.87
C ASP A 428 -7.20 26.87 -15.64
N ILE A 429 -6.08 26.31 -15.17
CA ILE A 429 -5.28 26.89 -14.09
C ILE A 429 -4.94 28.35 -14.43
N LYS A 430 -4.45 28.61 -15.65
CA LYS A 430 -4.17 29.97 -16.09
C LYS A 430 -5.41 30.86 -16.05
N ALA A 431 -6.55 30.39 -16.55
CA ALA A 431 -7.80 31.15 -16.59
C ALA A 431 -8.29 31.57 -15.20
N PHE A 432 -8.30 30.66 -14.21
CA PHE A 432 -8.66 30.99 -12.83
C PHE A 432 -7.73 32.05 -12.24
N LYS A 433 -6.43 31.92 -12.48
CA LYS A 433 -5.42 32.85 -11.99
C LYS A 433 -5.52 34.23 -12.63
N ASP A 434 -5.71 34.30 -13.94
CA ASP A 434 -5.96 35.57 -14.65
C ASP A 434 -7.26 36.23 -14.13
N GLY A 435 -8.24 35.41 -13.72
CA GLY A 435 -9.47 35.84 -13.05
C GLY A 435 -9.30 36.35 -11.62
N GLY A 436 -8.09 36.24 -11.04
CA GLY A 436 -7.79 36.65 -9.67
C GLY A 436 -8.26 35.66 -8.61
N VAL A 437 -8.39 34.37 -8.96
CA VAL A 437 -8.73 33.28 -8.03
C VAL A 437 -7.48 32.43 -7.79
N ASN A 438 -7.10 32.26 -6.53
CA ASN A 438 -6.00 31.37 -6.16
C ASN A 438 -6.40 29.91 -6.43
N VAL A 439 -5.41 29.09 -6.78
CA VAL A 439 -5.63 27.70 -7.17
C VAL A 439 -4.88 26.76 -6.22
N GLY A 440 -5.63 25.92 -5.52
CA GLY A 440 -5.19 24.69 -4.88
C GLY A 440 -5.41 23.48 -5.79
N LEU A 441 -4.54 22.48 -5.65
CA LEU A 441 -4.63 21.21 -6.37
C LEU A 441 -4.44 20.02 -5.43
N TRP A 442 -5.28 19.00 -5.59
CA TRP A 442 -5.20 17.74 -4.85
C TRP A 442 -5.45 16.50 -5.75
N THR A 443 -4.95 15.31 -5.42
CA THR A 443 -3.78 15.04 -4.57
C THR A 443 -2.57 14.83 -5.48
N VAL A 444 -1.54 15.68 -5.38
CA VAL A 444 -0.44 15.71 -6.35
C VAL A 444 0.78 14.95 -5.82
N ASP A 445 0.88 13.65 -6.13
CA ASP A 445 1.99 12.78 -5.70
C ASP A 445 3.02 12.47 -6.81
N ASP A 446 2.84 13.04 -8.00
CA ASP A 446 3.75 12.87 -9.12
C ASP A 446 4.74 14.03 -9.23
N THR A 447 6.04 13.71 -9.25
CA THR A 447 7.11 14.71 -9.28
C THR A 447 7.13 15.55 -10.57
N GLU A 448 6.74 14.98 -11.71
CA GLU A 448 6.67 15.72 -12.99
C GLU A 448 5.55 16.77 -12.90
N ARG A 449 4.36 16.35 -12.46
CA ARG A 449 3.21 17.25 -12.28
C ARG A 449 3.44 18.34 -11.24
N VAL A 450 4.05 18.04 -10.09
CA VAL A 450 4.39 19.06 -9.10
C VAL A 450 5.30 20.13 -9.71
N ALA A 451 6.30 19.73 -10.50
CA ALA A 451 7.19 20.69 -11.15
C ALA A 451 6.44 21.56 -12.19
N ASP A 452 5.54 20.97 -12.96
CA ASP A 452 4.70 21.71 -13.92
C ASP A 452 3.77 22.70 -13.22
N TYR A 453 3.14 22.31 -12.11
CA TYR A 453 2.24 23.18 -11.34
C TYR A 453 3.00 24.32 -10.64
N ILE A 454 4.21 24.07 -10.13
CA ILE A 454 5.09 25.14 -9.64
C ILE A 454 5.43 26.12 -10.77
N ALA A 455 5.68 25.63 -11.98
CA ALA A 455 5.95 26.50 -13.13
C ALA A 455 4.74 27.38 -13.52
N GLN A 456 3.51 26.88 -13.31
CA GLN A 456 2.27 27.67 -13.43
C GLN A 456 1.97 28.55 -12.20
N LYS A 457 2.87 28.57 -11.22
CA LYS A 457 2.74 29.30 -9.95
C LYS A 457 1.51 28.88 -9.14
N VAL A 458 1.03 27.63 -9.24
CA VAL A 458 -0.11 27.15 -8.42
C VAL A 458 0.12 27.49 -6.95
N ASP A 459 -0.91 28.01 -6.30
CA ASP A 459 -0.79 28.63 -4.97
C ASP A 459 -0.63 27.58 -3.88
N TYR A 460 -1.41 26.48 -3.96
CA TYR A 460 -1.41 25.40 -2.98
C TYR A 460 -1.30 24.02 -3.65
N ILE A 461 -0.49 23.14 -3.08
CA ILE A 461 -0.34 21.77 -3.56
C ILE A 461 -0.56 20.81 -2.39
N THR A 462 -1.67 20.09 -2.40
CA THR A 462 -2.01 19.07 -1.42
C THR A 462 -1.47 17.72 -1.88
N THR A 463 -0.62 17.08 -1.05
CA THR A 463 0.10 15.84 -1.39
C THR A 463 0.23 14.91 -0.19
N ASN A 464 0.27 13.59 -0.46
CA ASN A 464 0.56 12.58 0.55
C ASN A 464 2.07 12.47 0.85
N THR A 465 2.93 12.98 -0.04
CA THR A 465 4.38 12.71 -0.06
C THR A 465 5.22 13.98 0.03
N LYS A 466 6.46 13.83 0.51
CA LYS A 466 7.43 14.93 0.58
C LYS A 466 8.33 14.92 -0.66
N PHE A 467 8.54 16.09 -1.28
CA PHE A 467 9.38 16.22 -2.48
C PHE A 467 10.79 16.80 -2.25
N TRP A 468 11.06 17.50 -1.13
CA TRP A 468 12.36 18.16 -0.90
C TRP A 468 13.39 17.34 -0.11
#